data_AF-X1C736-F1
#
_entry.id   AF-X1C736-F1
#
_cell.length_a   1.000
_cell.length_b   1.000
_cell.length_c   1.000
_cell.angle_alpha   90.00
_cell.angle_beta   90.00
_cell.angle_gamma   90.00
#
_symmetry.space_group_name_H-M   'P 1'
#
loop_
_entity.id
_entity.type
_entity.pdbx_description
1 polymer ?
#
loop_
_entity_poly.entity_id
_entity_poly.type
_entity_poly.pdbx_seq_one_letter_code
_entity_poly.pdbx_strand_id
1 'polypeptide(L)' 'MAKIKVCLDTGCTKYVLLDDGRCVETPLRQCKTKSWTPEEHAQWGTIVRETTQAIKVNMPVLQDVKVGDDIKL' A
#
# COMPACT_ATOMS: atom_id res chain seq x y z
N MET A 1 -7.55 -6.11 14.34
CA MET A 1 -7.74 -6.64 12.97
C MET A 1 -8.13 -5.43 12.15
N ALA A 2 -7.36 -5.13 11.11
CA ALA A 2 -7.52 -3.91 10.34
C ALA A 2 -7.81 -4.29 8.90
N LYS A 3 -8.59 -3.49 8.19
CA LYS A 3 -8.95 -3.75 6.80
C LYS A 3 -8.09 -2.96 5.85
N ILE A 4 -7.80 -3.55 4.71
CA ILE A 4 -7.11 -2.83 3.63
C ILE A 4 -8.05 -1.78 3.07
N LYS A 5 -7.63 -0.53 3.17
CA LYS A 5 -8.34 0.63 2.63
C LYS A 5 -7.84 1.00 1.24
N VAL A 6 -6.53 0.99 1.03
CA VAL A 6 -5.89 1.31 -0.26
C VAL A 6 -4.75 0.35 -0.54
N CYS A 7 -4.66 -0.11 -1.79
CA CYS A 7 -3.48 -0.76 -2.35
C CYS A 7 -2.97 0.05 -3.53
N LEU A 8 -1.69 0.40 -3.53
CA LEU A 8 -1.05 1.10 -4.63
C LEU A 8 0.33 0.47 -4.92
N ASP A 9 0.49 -0.01 -6.14
CA ASP A 9 1.75 -0.55 -6.66
C ASP A 9 2.45 0.51 -7.51
N THR A 10 3.66 0.91 -7.12
CA THR A 10 4.42 1.93 -7.85
C THR A 10 5.92 1.61 -7.87
N GLY A 11 6.49 1.60 -9.07
CA GLY A 11 7.92 1.32 -9.27
C GLY A 11 8.30 -0.07 -8.75
N CYS A 12 8.94 -0.10 -7.59
CA CYS A 12 9.40 -1.30 -6.89
C CYS A 12 8.67 -1.55 -5.56
N THR A 13 7.66 -0.75 -5.22
CA THR A 13 7.04 -0.74 -3.89
C THR A 13 5.53 -0.87 -3.99
N LYS A 14 4.95 -1.68 -3.11
CA LYS A 14 3.53 -1.73 -2.81
C LYS A 14 3.26 -1.01 -1.50
N TYR A 15 2.29 -0.11 -1.54
CA TYR A 15 1.77 0.60 -0.38
C TYR A 15 0.42 0.00 -0.02
N VAL A 16 0.27 -0.43 1.23
CA VAL A 16 -0.97 -0.98 1.77
C VAL A 16 -1.39 -0.13 2.96
N LEU A 17 -2.37 0.76 2.74
CA LEU A 17 -2.97 1.54 3.81
C LEU A 17 -4.09 0.74 4.46
N LEU A 18 -4.05 0.63 5.78
CA LEU A 18 -5.09 0.06 6.60
C LEU A 18 -6.07 1.12 7.10
N ASP A 19 -7.30 0.71 7.41
CA ASP A 19 -8.35 1.58 7.94
C ASP A 19 -8.04 2.20 9.31
N ASP A 20 -7.07 1.63 10.04
CA ASP A 20 -6.56 2.16 11.31
C ASP A 20 -5.38 3.15 11.16
N GLY A 21 -5.03 3.53 9.93
CA GLY A 21 -3.98 4.52 9.63
C GLY A 21 -2.56 3.96 9.54
N ARG A 22 -2.36 2.66 9.78
CA ARG A 22 -1.07 2.00 9.50
C ARG A 22 -0.89 1.82 7.99
N CYS A 23 0.28 2.19 7.47
CA CYS A 23 0.65 1.97 6.08
C CYS A 23 1.86 1.04 6.00
N VAL A 24 1.72 -0.07 5.28
CA VAL A 24 2.82 -1.00 5.03
C VAL A 24 3.46 -0.67 3.68
N GLU A 25 4.76 -0.38 3.71
CA GLU A 25 5.61 -0.22 2.52
C GLU A 25 6.40 -1.51 2.34
N THR A 26 6.08 -2.27 1.29
CA THR A 26 6.71 -3.57 1.01
C THR A 26 7.22 -3.61 -0.43
N PRO A 27 8.42 -4.16 -0.69
CA PRO A 27 8.92 -4.29 -2.06
C PRO A 27 8.00 -5.19 -2.89
N LEU A 28 7.88 -4.88 -4.17
CA LEU A 28 7.28 -5.76 -5.17
C LEU A 28 8.25 -6.89 -5.53
N ARG A 29 7.73 -8.05 -5.95
CA ARG A 29 8.57 -9.14 -6.49
C ARG A 29 9.33 -8.73 -7.76
N GLN A 30 8.80 -7.78 -8.53
CA GLN A 30 9.41 -7.28 -9.74
C GLN A 30 9.15 -5.77 -9.87
N CYS A 31 10.21 -5.02 -10.14
CA CYS A 31 10.11 -3.60 -10.46
C CYS A 31 9.55 -3.39 -11.87
N LYS A 32 8.67 -2.40 -12.04
CA LYS A 32 8.20 -1.95 -13.34
C LYS A 32 8.18 -0.43 -13.40
N THR A 33 8.66 0.13 -14.51
CA THR A 33 8.46 1.54 -14.80
C THR A 33 6.98 1.77 -15.10
N LYS A 34 6.41 2.81 -14.50
CA LYS A 34 5.01 3.16 -14.65
C LYS A 34 4.81 4.66 -14.47
N SER A 35 3.99 5.26 -15.32
CA SER A 35 3.41 6.58 -15.08
C SER A 35 2.09 6.42 -14.34
N TRP A 36 1.82 7.28 -13.37
CA TRP A 36 0.63 7.19 -12.55
C TRP A 36 -0.61 7.69 -13.30
N THR A 37 -1.72 6.99 -13.12
CA THR A 37 -3.04 7.49 -13.54
C THR A 37 -3.57 8.54 -12.55
N PRO A 38 -4.58 9.35 -12.91
CA PRO A 38 -5.23 10.25 -11.96
C PRO A 38 -5.78 9.55 -10.71
N GLU A 39 -6.25 8.31 -10.86
CA GLU A 39 -6.74 7.48 -9.76
C GLU A 39 -5.61 7.10 -8.81
N GLU A 40 -4.45 6.71 -9.33
CA GLU A 40 -3.27 6.39 -8.54
C GLU A 40 -2.72 7.63 -7.80
N HIS A 41 -2.76 8.80 -8.45
CA HIS A 41 -2.45 10.07 -7.79
C HIS A 41 -3.42 10.35 -6.62
N ALA A 42 -4.72 10.07 -6.80
CA ALA A 42 -5.71 10.23 -5.72
C ALA A 42 -5.47 9.22 -4.59
N GLN A 43 -5.19 7.95 -4.91
CA GLN A 43 -4.83 6.91 -3.94
C GLN A 43 -3.59 7.29 -3.14
N TRP A 44 -2.56 7.80 -3.79
CA TRP A 44 -1.37 8.32 -3.13
C TRP A 44 -1.71 9.48 -2.19
N GLY A 45 -2.55 10.41 -2.62
CA GLY A 45 -3.06 11.49 -1.78
C GLY A 45 -3.75 10.98 -0.50
N THR A 46 -4.55 9.91 -0.61
CA THR A 46 -5.16 9.23 0.55
C THR A 46 -4.10 8.62 1.45
N ILE A 47 -3.13 7.89 0.88
CA ILE A 47 -2.03 7.26 1.65
C ILE A 47 -1.28 8.32 2.45
N VAL A 48 -0.83 9.40 1.82
CA VAL A 48 -0.05 10.45 2.49
C VAL A 48 -0.85 11.17 3.57
N ARG A 49 -2.15 11.41 3.35
CA ARG A 49 -3.01 12.14 4.30
C ARG A 49 -3.39 11.31 5.52
N GLU A 50 -3.61 10.00 5.34
CA GLU A 50 -4.23 9.16 6.37
C GLU A 50 -3.23 8.22 7.07
N THR A 51 -2.00 8.14 6.58
CA THR A 51 -0.94 7.38 7.27
C THR A 51 -0.59 8.07 8.58
N THR A 52 -0.86 7.40 9.70
CA THR A 52 -0.42 7.80 11.05
C THR A 52 0.85 7.08 11.47
N GLN A 53 1.08 5.87 10.93
CA GLN A 53 2.27 5.07 11.18
C GLN A 53 2.72 4.34 9.90
N ALA A 54 3.98 4.53 9.50
CA ALA A 54 4.59 3.82 8.39
C ALA A 54 5.38 2.59 8.90
N ILE A 55 5.10 1.42 8.31
CA ILE A 55 5.77 0.16 8.59
C ILE A 55 6.53 -0.23 7.32
N LYS A 56 7.86 -0.16 7.37
CA LYS A 56 8.70 -0.53 6.23
C LYS A 56 9.25 -1.93 6.42
N VAL A 57 9.09 -2.76 5.40
CA VAL A 57 9.61 -4.13 5.39
C VAL A 57 10.53 -4.33 4.21
N ASN A 58 11.55 -5.17 4.37
CA ASN A 58 12.54 -5.47 3.34
C ASN A 58 12.20 -6.73 2.52
N MET A 59 11.07 -7.38 2.80
CA MET A 59 10.61 -8.59 2.12
C MET A 59 9.26 -8.35 1.43
N PRO A 60 8.99 -9.01 0.29
CA PRO A 60 7.76 -8.84 -0.48
C PRO A 60 6.59 -9.60 0.16
N VAL A 61 6.02 -9.00 1.22
CA VAL A 61 4.81 -9.48 1.89
C VAL A 61 3.57 -8.80 1.30
N LEU A 62 2.38 -9.30 1.61
CA LEU A 62 1.11 -8.68 1.20
C LEU A 62 0.98 -8.46 -0.33
N GLN A 63 1.58 -9.34 -1.14
CA GLN A 63 1.59 -9.18 -2.59
C GLN A 63 0.21 -9.44 -3.23
N ASP A 64 -0.54 -10.41 -2.70
CA ASP A 64 -1.79 -10.91 -3.27
C ASP A 64 -3.06 -10.37 -2.56
N VAL A 65 -2.91 -9.26 -1.82
CA VAL A 65 -4.01 -8.63 -1.06
C VAL A 65 -4.75 -7.58 -1.88
N LYS A 66 -6.04 -7.38 -1.55
CA LYS A 66 -6.93 -6.40 -2.18
C LYS A 66 -7.67 -5.54 -1.15
N VAL A 67 -8.24 -4.43 -1.62
CA VAL A 67 -9.09 -3.56 -0.79
C VAL A 67 -10.24 -4.36 -0.18
N GLY A 68 -10.46 -4.17 1.13
CA GLY A 68 -11.48 -4.86 1.92
C GLY A 68 -10.99 -6.12 2.62
N ASP A 69 -9.82 -6.66 2.29
CA ASP A 69 -9.26 -7.82 2.99
C ASP A 69 -8.93 -7.49 4.45
N ASP A 70 -9.16 -8.46 5.34
CA ASP A 70 -8.77 -8.37 6.74
C ASP A 70 -7.30 -8.76 6.94
N ILE A 71 -6.57 -7.91 7.65
CA ILE A 71 -5.15 -8.08 7.96
C ILE A 71 -4.95 -8.22 9.47
N LYS A 72 -4.16 -9.23 9.85
CA LYS A 72 -3.55 -9.37 11.16
C LYS A 72 -2.05 -9.06 11.01
N LEU A 73 -1.68 -7.82 11.30
CA LEU A 73 -0.29 -7.39 11.50
C LEU A 73 0.12 -7.64 12.95
#